data_AF-A0A7S8E7Z2-F1
#
_entry.id   AF-A0A7S8E7Z2-F1
#
_cell.length_a   1.000
_cell.length_b   1.000
_cell.length_c   1.000
_cell.angle_alpha   90.00
_cell.angle_beta   90.00
_cell.angle_gamma   90.00
#
_symmetry.space_group_name_H-M   'P 1'
#
loop_
_entity.id
_entity.type
_entity.pdbx_description
1 polymer ?
#
loop_
_entity_poly.entity_id
_entity_poly.type
_entity_poly.pdbx_seq_one_letter_code
_entity_poly.pdbx_strand_id
1 'polypeptide(L)'
;MEQKTMEQKTMKISMLLIVLALILAACSGGDAPAATNAPEEPTQAAAVNPTQAVIVVTRDPSDNPFGAVDESVEVTEDPNPDAMFDSIRFVRVGGGEGAETIELMLQADGTYTRNGTSGVITPERVVEIDTLLDSLNFFNIAGDMLGPGGDEFMFTYVVTVNRAGVERTIQSDDNRMPQAYKEFVAELMSIGL
;
A
#
# COMPACT_ATOMS: atom_id res chain seq x y z
N MET A 1 11.59 7.30 57.14
CA MET A 1 11.95 6.42 56.00
C MET A 1 11.89 7.23 54.70
N GLU A 2 12.63 8.34 54.57
CA GLU A 2 12.48 9.26 53.42
C GLU A 2 13.79 9.75 52.79
N GLN A 3 14.96 9.32 53.29
CA GLN A 3 16.25 9.76 52.73
C GLN A 3 16.78 8.90 51.57
N LYS A 4 16.21 7.72 51.31
CA LYS A 4 16.79 6.76 50.35
C LYS A 4 16.40 7.02 48.88
N THR A 5 15.40 7.86 48.64
CA THR A 5 14.83 8.07 47.29
C THR A 5 15.50 9.21 46.53
N MET A 6 16.26 10.08 47.21
CA MET A 6 16.83 11.27 46.58
C MET A 6 18.17 10.98 45.87
N GLU A 7 19.00 10.04 46.37
CA GLU A 7 20.29 9.70 45.73
C GLU A 7 20.15 8.90 44.42
N GLN A 8 19.09 8.09 44.28
CA GLN A 8 18.87 7.30 43.07
C GLN A 8 18.47 8.18 41.86
N LYS A 9 17.88 9.35 42.11
CA LYS A 9 17.40 10.26 41.06
C LYS A 9 18.54 11.08 40.47
N THR A 10 19.52 11.49 41.27
CA THR A 10 20.72 12.21 40.84
C THR A 10 21.65 11.34 39.99
N MET A 11 21.73 10.04 40.29
CA MET A 11 22.58 9.11 39.54
C MET A 11 22.05 8.85 38.12
N LYS A 12 20.73 8.82 37.92
CA LYS A 12 20.12 8.65 36.58
C LYS A 12 20.28 9.88 35.69
N ILE A 13 20.19 11.09 36.26
CA ILE A 13 20.38 12.35 35.50
C ILE A 13 21.84 12.51 35.07
N SER A 14 22.80 12.15 35.93
CA SER A 14 24.22 12.22 35.58
C SER A 14 24.62 11.21 34.50
N MET A 15 24.02 10.01 34.51
CA MET A 15 24.26 9.00 33.47
C MET A 15 23.66 9.39 32.11
N LEU A 16 22.49 10.06 32.08
CA LEU A 16 21.89 10.56 30.84
C LEU A 16 22.73 11.66 30.17
N LEU A 17 23.34 12.55 30.96
CA LEU A 17 24.18 13.63 30.44
C LEU A 17 25.51 13.14 29.84
N ILE A 18 26.08 12.05 30.38
CA ILE A 18 27.33 11.47 29.86
C ILE A 18 27.08 10.76 28.52
N VAL A 19 25.94 10.08 28.34
CA VAL A 19 25.58 9.44 27.07
C VAL A 19 25.30 10.48 25.98
N LEU A 20 24.68 11.62 26.32
CA LEU A 20 24.43 12.69 25.36
C LEU A 20 25.74 13.34 24.86
N ALA A 21 26.74 13.51 25.73
CA ALA A 21 28.04 14.08 25.36
C ALA A 21 28.87 13.17 24.43
N LEU A 22 28.67 11.84 24.49
CA LEU A 22 29.36 10.88 23.62
C LEU A 22 28.80 10.84 22.19
N ILE A 23 27.54 11.25 21.97
CA ILE A 23 26.91 11.26 20.64
C ILE A 23 27.33 12.51 19.82
N LEU A 24 27.69 13.62 20.49
CA LEU A 24 28.13 14.85 19.81
C LEU A 24 29.60 14.84 19.31
N ALA A 25 30.42 13.87 19.73
CA ALA A 25 31.82 13.78 19.31
C ALA A 25 32.04 12.93 18.04
N ALA A 26 30.98 12.37 17.46
CA ALA A 26 31.05 11.45 16.33
C ALA A 26 30.40 12.02 15.06
N CYS A 27 30.72 13.25 14.66
CA CYS A 27 30.53 13.68 13.26
C CYS A 27 31.34 14.95 12.93
N SER A 28 32.67 14.85 12.93
CA SER A 28 33.54 15.85 12.29
C SER A 28 34.55 15.16 11.38
N GLY A 29 34.04 14.41 10.40
CA GLY A 29 34.78 13.95 9.24
C GLY A 29 34.44 14.85 8.06
N GLY A 30 35.18 15.95 7.91
CA GLY A 30 35.07 16.81 6.74
C GLY A 30 35.78 16.17 5.56
N ASP A 31 35.01 15.54 4.67
CA ASP A 31 35.50 15.16 3.36
C ASP A 31 35.47 16.37 2.42
N ALA A 32 36.58 16.58 1.73
CA ALA A 32 36.77 17.63 0.75
C ALA A 32 35.72 17.54 -0.38
N PRO A 33 35.32 18.66 -1.00
CA PRO A 33 34.41 18.62 -2.15
C PRO A 33 35.09 17.86 -3.30
N ALA A 34 34.65 16.63 -3.52
CA ALA A 34 34.97 15.87 -4.72
C ALA A 34 34.40 16.59 -5.93
N ALA A 35 35.20 16.67 -7.00
CA ALA A 35 34.80 17.28 -8.25
C ALA A 35 33.50 16.64 -8.77
N THR A 36 32.48 17.47 -8.98
CA THR A 36 31.23 17.12 -9.62
C THR A 36 31.53 16.67 -11.05
N ASN A 37 31.57 15.35 -11.27
CA ASN A 37 31.47 14.80 -12.62
C ASN A 37 30.09 15.14 -13.17
N ALA A 38 30.07 15.61 -14.42
CA ALA A 38 28.85 15.93 -15.14
C ALA A 38 27.89 14.72 -15.16
N PRO A 39 26.57 14.94 -15.05
CA PRO A 39 25.59 13.86 -15.14
C PRO A 39 25.78 13.08 -16.44
N GLU A 40 26.01 11.77 -16.34
CA GLU A 40 25.87 10.87 -17.47
C GLU A 40 24.42 10.90 -17.93
N GLU A 41 24.24 11.12 -19.23
CA GLU A 41 22.94 11.13 -19.90
C GLU A 41 22.26 9.77 -19.66
N PRO A 42 21.01 9.75 -19.13
CA PRO A 42 20.35 8.50 -18.82
C PRO A 42 20.21 7.68 -20.10
N THR A 43 20.87 6.53 -20.13
CA THR A 43 20.64 5.52 -21.15
C THR A 43 19.19 5.10 -21.04
N GLN A 44 18.42 5.52 -22.04
CA GLN A 44 17.00 5.25 -22.18
C GLN A 44 16.80 3.74 -22.16
N ALA A 45 16.30 3.21 -21.04
CA ALA A 45 15.86 1.83 -20.95
C ALA A 45 14.80 1.59 -22.03
N ALA A 46 14.95 0.53 -22.81
CA ALA A 46 13.99 0.16 -23.83
C ALA A 46 12.60 0.06 -23.19
N ALA A 47 11.65 0.81 -23.72
CA ALA A 47 10.26 0.77 -23.29
C ALA A 47 9.74 -0.66 -23.46
N VAL A 48 9.56 -1.36 -22.35
CA VAL A 48 8.81 -2.61 -22.32
C VAL A 48 7.36 -2.20 -22.51
N ASN A 49 6.80 -2.50 -23.68
CA ASN A 49 5.40 -2.23 -23.97
C ASN A 49 4.56 -3.13 -23.04
N PRO A 50 3.87 -2.59 -22.01
CA PRO A 50 3.02 -3.44 -21.19
C PRO A 50 1.94 -3.97 -22.12
N THR A 51 1.89 -5.30 -22.26
CA THR A 51 0.79 -5.95 -22.95
C THR A 51 -0.44 -5.73 -22.07
N GLN A 52 -1.15 -4.63 -22.29
CA GLN A 52 -2.43 -4.37 -21.65
C GLN A 52 -3.39 -5.45 -22.13
N ALA A 53 -3.79 -6.35 -21.23
CA ALA A 53 -4.89 -7.26 -21.48
C ALA A 53 -6.17 -6.42 -21.63
N VAL A 54 -6.59 -6.20 -22.88
CA VAL A 54 -7.87 -5.58 -23.18
C VAL A 54 -8.95 -6.64 -22.99
N ILE A 55 -9.72 -6.53 -21.91
CA ILE A 55 -10.89 -7.39 -21.68
C ILE A 55 -11.97 -6.99 -22.69
N VAL A 56 -12.03 -7.67 -23.83
CA VAL A 56 -13.12 -7.55 -24.80
C VAL A 56 -14.23 -8.50 -24.40
N VAL A 57 -15.18 -8.03 -23.60
CA VAL A 57 -16.42 -8.78 -23.32
C VAL A 57 -17.31 -8.73 -24.56
N THR A 58 -17.13 -9.65 -25.49
CA THR A 58 -18.06 -9.86 -26.60
C THR A 58 -19.19 -10.75 -26.11
N ARG A 59 -20.33 -10.15 -25.74
CA ARG A 59 -21.56 -10.91 -25.50
C ARG A 59 -22.16 -11.29 -26.85
N ASP A 60 -22.18 -12.58 -27.17
CA ASP A 60 -23.00 -13.10 -28.25
C ASP A 60 -24.49 -12.94 -27.86
N PRO A 61 -25.29 -12.19 -28.64
CA PRO A 61 -26.71 -11.97 -28.33
C PRO A 61 -27.59 -13.21 -28.56
N SER A 62 -27.04 -14.34 -29.02
CA SER A 62 -27.79 -15.56 -29.34
C SER A 62 -27.68 -16.69 -28.31
N ASP A 63 -26.83 -16.56 -27.28
CA ASP A 63 -26.65 -17.62 -26.28
C ASP A 63 -27.53 -17.40 -25.04
N ASN A 64 -28.24 -18.48 -24.68
CA ASN A 64 -28.97 -18.79 -23.43
C ASN A 64 -29.13 -17.64 -22.39
N PRO A 65 -30.33 -17.33 -21.85
CA PRO A 65 -30.50 -16.34 -20.76
C PRO A 65 -29.71 -16.66 -19.47
N PHE A 66 -29.12 -17.86 -19.39
CA PHE A 66 -28.16 -18.28 -18.36
C PHE A 66 -26.76 -18.54 -18.94
N GLY A 67 -26.33 -17.71 -19.89
CA GLY A 67 -25.12 -17.87 -20.72
C GLY A 67 -23.99 -18.61 -20.03
N ALA A 68 -23.40 -19.58 -20.75
CA ALA A 68 -22.23 -20.31 -20.26
C ALA A 68 -21.20 -19.28 -19.79
N VAL A 69 -20.95 -19.25 -18.48
CA VAL A 69 -19.93 -18.39 -17.91
C VAL A 69 -18.62 -18.95 -18.43
N ASP A 70 -17.94 -18.19 -19.28
CA ASP A 70 -16.56 -18.46 -19.65
C ASP A 70 -15.74 -18.32 -18.35
N GLU A 71 -15.47 -19.46 -17.72
CA GLU A 71 -14.79 -19.59 -16.42
C GLU A 71 -13.26 -19.41 -16.57
N SER A 72 -12.78 -18.82 -17.67
CA SER A 72 -11.40 -18.34 -17.75
C SER A 72 -11.25 -17.09 -16.87
N VAL A 73 -11.27 -17.29 -15.55
CA VAL A 73 -10.79 -16.28 -14.61
C VAL A 73 -9.30 -16.15 -14.88
N GLU A 74 -8.90 -15.08 -15.58
CA GLU A 74 -7.49 -14.77 -15.75
C GLU A 74 -6.92 -14.46 -14.37
N VAL A 75 -6.16 -15.42 -13.84
CA VAL A 75 -5.31 -15.20 -12.67
C VAL A 75 -4.09 -14.46 -13.17
N THR A 76 -3.91 -13.22 -12.74
CA THR A 76 -2.68 -12.49 -13.02
C THR A 76 -1.59 -13.07 -12.13
N GLU A 77 -0.67 -13.85 -12.69
CA GLU A 77 0.49 -14.33 -11.95
C GLU A 77 1.28 -13.13 -11.40
N ASP A 78 1.75 -13.24 -10.15
CA ASP A 78 2.62 -12.22 -9.56
C ASP A 78 3.95 -12.21 -10.35
N PRO A 79 4.31 -11.09 -11.02
CA PRO A 79 5.52 -11.04 -11.82
C PRO A 79 6.80 -11.14 -10.99
N ASN A 80 6.76 -10.75 -9.71
CA ASN A 80 7.92 -10.72 -8.83
C ASN A 80 7.48 -10.71 -7.36
N PRO A 81 7.25 -11.89 -6.75
CA PRO A 81 6.76 -11.99 -5.37
C PRO A 81 7.76 -11.49 -4.33
N ASP A 82 9.02 -11.25 -4.70
CA ASP A 82 10.05 -10.69 -3.81
C ASP A 82 10.18 -9.16 -3.96
N ALA A 83 9.43 -8.52 -4.87
CA ALA A 83 9.42 -7.08 -5.04
C ALA A 83 8.33 -6.42 -4.21
N MET A 84 8.67 -5.27 -3.60
CA MET A 84 7.66 -4.39 -3.02
C MET A 84 6.70 -3.89 -4.10
N PHE A 85 5.46 -3.59 -3.70
CA PHE A 85 4.56 -2.84 -4.56
C PHE A 85 5.16 -1.50 -5.01
N ASP A 86 4.83 -1.07 -6.23
CA ASP A 86 5.19 0.26 -6.75
C ASP A 86 4.18 1.31 -6.26
N SER A 87 2.88 0.99 -6.36
CA SER A 87 1.80 1.83 -5.84
C SER A 87 0.55 1.04 -5.47
N ILE A 88 -0.23 1.58 -4.55
CA ILE A 88 -1.55 1.09 -4.17
C ILE A 88 -2.54 2.24 -4.31
N ARG A 89 -3.56 2.05 -5.16
CA ARG A 89 -4.74 2.91 -5.21
C ARG A 89 -5.88 2.25 -4.48
N PHE A 90 -6.47 2.96 -3.52
CA PHE A 90 -7.62 2.51 -2.76
C PHE A 90 -8.77 3.49 -2.92
N VAL A 91 -9.95 2.97 -3.23
CA VAL A 91 -11.19 3.73 -3.29
C VAL A 91 -12.25 3.05 -2.46
N ARG A 92 -12.93 3.81 -1.60
CA ARG A 92 -14.14 3.39 -0.89
C ARG A 92 -15.30 4.29 -1.29
N VAL A 93 -16.40 3.68 -1.71
CA VAL A 93 -17.67 4.36 -2.06
C VAL A 93 -18.86 3.66 -1.39
N GLY A 94 -20.02 4.30 -1.37
CA GLY A 94 -21.24 3.74 -0.76
C GLY A 94 -21.37 4.08 0.72
N GLY A 95 -22.09 3.26 1.48
CA GLY A 95 -22.32 3.45 2.92
C GLY A 95 -23.53 4.33 3.28
N GLY A 96 -24.41 4.63 2.32
CA GLY A 96 -25.61 5.42 2.52
C GLY A 96 -25.39 6.94 2.54
N GLU A 97 -26.42 7.67 2.96
CA GLU A 97 -26.44 9.13 2.97
C GLU A 97 -25.39 9.69 3.96
N GLY A 98 -24.60 10.65 3.48
CA GLY A 98 -23.57 11.33 4.28
C GLY A 98 -22.25 10.57 4.42
N ALA A 99 -22.13 9.37 3.85
CA ALA A 99 -20.88 8.65 3.80
C ALA A 99 -19.90 9.29 2.81
N GLU A 100 -18.67 9.56 3.27
CA GLU A 100 -17.63 10.13 2.44
C GLU A 100 -16.92 9.07 1.59
N THR A 101 -16.76 9.39 0.31
CA THR A 101 -15.82 8.69 -0.58
C THR A 101 -14.41 8.91 -0.07
N ILE A 102 -13.64 7.83 0.00
CA ILE A 102 -12.20 7.88 0.26
C ILE A 102 -11.50 7.49 -1.03
N GLU A 103 -10.56 8.31 -1.48
CA GLU A 103 -9.57 7.98 -2.48
C GLU A 103 -8.18 8.16 -1.87
N LEU A 104 -7.41 7.08 -1.88
CA LEU A 104 -6.03 7.03 -1.40
C LEU A 104 -5.13 6.53 -2.53
N MET A 105 -4.00 7.20 -2.73
CA MET A 105 -2.88 6.72 -3.54
C MET A 105 -1.66 6.66 -2.64
N LEU A 106 -1.09 5.47 -2.45
CA LEU A 106 0.14 5.21 -1.71
C LEU A 106 1.24 4.78 -2.68
N GLN A 107 2.44 5.33 -2.54
CA GLN A 107 3.63 4.96 -3.31
C GLN A 107 4.59 4.12 -2.44
N ALA A 108 5.47 3.36 -3.09
CA ALA A 108 6.50 2.53 -2.44
C ALA A 108 7.46 3.32 -1.53
N ASP A 109 7.64 4.62 -1.79
CA ASP A 109 8.48 5.51 -0.97
C ASP A 109 7.79 6.00 0.32
N GLY A 110 6.54 5.57 0.55
CA GLY A 110 5.73 5.97 1.70
C GLY A 110 5.01 7.30 1.52
N THR A 111 5.16 8.00 0.39
CA THR A 111 4.33 9.17 0.08
C THR A 111 2.91 8.73 -0.25
N TYR A 112 1.93 9.50 0.20
CA TYR A 112 0.53 9.23 -0.14
C TYR A 112 -0.25 10.51 -0.42
N THR A 113 -1.38 10.36 -1.12
CA THR A 113 -2.44 11.37 -1.20
C THR A 113 -3.77 10.74 -0.79
N ARG A 114 -4.50 11.38 0.12
CA ARG A 114 -5.81 10.96 0.60
C ARG A 114 -6.81 12.10 0.43
N ASN A 115 -7.83 11.90 -0.41
CA ASN A 115 -8.81 12.93 -0.77
C ASN A 115 -8.14 14.26 -1.15
N GLY A 116 -7.05 14.18 -1.92
CA GLY A 116 -6.23 15.33 -2.35
C GLY A 116 -5.24 15.88 -1.31
N THR A 117 -5.25 15.39 -0.07
CA THR A 117 -4.29 15.78 0.97
C THR A 117 -3.06 14.88 0.93
N SER A 118 -1.88 15.46 0.79
CA SER A 118 -0.62 14.70 0.75
C SER A 118 -0.06 14.46 2.16
N GLY A 119 0.63 13.33 2.34
CA GLY A 119 1.37 13.01 3.54
C GLY A 119 2.45 11.96 3.28
N VAL A 120 3.10 11.52 4.35
CA VAL A 120 4.15 10.49 4.30
C VAL A 120 3.95 9.54 5.49
N ILE A 121 4.06 8.24 5.25
CA ILE A 121 4.14 7.20 6.29
C ILE A 121 5.59 6.74 6.45
N THR A 122 5.89 6.06 7.56
CA THR A 122 7.26 5.59 7.79
C THR A 122 7.59 4.39 6.89
N PRO A 123 8.87 4.16 6.56
CA PRO A 123 9.26 3.00 5.77
C PRO A 123 8.85 1.65 6.39
N GLU A 124 8.86 1.54 7.73
CA GLU A 124 8.41 0.33 8.43
C GLU A 124 6.95 0.03 8.11
N ARG A 125 6.12 1.08 8.02
CA ARG A 125 4.69 0.95 7.68
C ARG A 125 4.49 0.50 6.23
N VAL A 126 5.33 0.95 5.30
CA VAL A 126 5.29 0.48 3.91
C VAL A 126 5.59 -1.03 3.85
N VAL A 127 6.60 -1.49 4.59
CA VAL A 127 6.97 -2.91 4.67
C VAL A 127 5.86 -3.75 5.31
N GLU A 128 5.18 -3.25 6.34
CA GLU A 128 4.02 -3.91 6.94
C GLU A 128 2.88 -4.11 5.91
N ILE A 129 2.58 -3.08 5.12
CA ILE A 129 1.55 -3.13 4.07
C ILE A 129 1.93 -4.13 2.97
N ASP A 130 3.19 -4.15 2.55
CA ASP A 130 3.68 -5.10 1.55
C ASP A 130 3.63 -6.55 2.07
N THR A 131 4.00 -6.76 3.34
CA THR A 131 3.88 -8.08 3.99
C THR A 131 2.43 -8.56 4.04
N LEU A 132 1.47 -7.65 4.25
CA LEU A 132 0.04 -7.99 4.20
C LEU A 132 -0.40 -8.36 2.78
N LEU A 133 0.07 -7.66 1.75
CA LEU A 133 -0.20 -8.02 0.34
C LEU A 133 0.28 -9.43 0.00
N ASP A 134 1.50 -9.79 0.43
CA ASP A 134 2.07 -11.11 0.19
C ASP A 134 1.34 -12.20 0.98
N SER A 135 1.01 -11.93 2.25
CA SER A 135 0.23 -12.86 3.07
C SER A 135 -1.17 -13.10 2.49
N LEU A 136 -1.75 -12.13 1.80
CA LEU A 136 -3.01 -12.27 1.09
C LEU A 136 -2.89 -13.03 -0.22
N ASN A 137 -1.67 -13.14 -0.74
CA ASN A 137 -1.41 -13.59 -2.09
C ASN A 137 -2.24 -12.77 -3.10
N PHE A 138 -2.22 -11.43 -2.96
CA PHE A 138 -3.18 -10.51 -3.59
C PHE A 138 -3.40 -10.77 -5.09
N PHE A 139 -2.32 -11.01 -5.84
CA PHE A 139 -2.37 -11.25 -7.29
C PHE A 139 -3.10 -12.54 -7.67
N ASN A 140 -3.12 -13.53 -6.78
CA ASN A 140 -3.79 -14.81 -6.99
C ASN A 140 -5.21 -14.86 -6.40
N ILE A 141 -5.72 -13.76 -5.84
CA ILE A 141 -7.10 -13.71 -5.38
C ILE A 141 -8.03 -13.72 -6.61
N ALA A 142 -8.88 -14.74 -6.64
CA ALA A 142 -9.84 -14.94 -7.72
C ALA A 142 -10.97 -13.90 -7.70
N GLY A 143 -11.09 -13.16 -8.80
CA GLY A 143 -12.27 -12.35 -9.15
C GLY A 143 -12.58 -11.18 -8.21
N ASP A 144 -13.72 -10.54 -8.49
CA ASP A 144 -14.32 -9.53 -7.62
C ASP A 144 -15.22 -10.19 -6.57
N MET A 145 -15.19 -9.67 -5.35
CA MET A 145 -15.98 -10.17 -4.21
C MET A 145 -17.29 -9.39 -4.09
N LEU A 146 -18.03 -9.32 -5.18
CA LEU A 146 -19.26 -8.55 -5.29
C LEU A 146 -20.50 -9.43 -5.06
N GLY A 147 -21.47 -8.92 -4.31
CA GLY A 147 -22.76 -9.58 -4.13
C GLY A 147 -23.77 -9.23 -5.23
N PRO A 148 -24.80 -10.07 -5.46
CA PRO A 148 -25.92 -9.67 -6.30
C PRO A 148 -26.70 -8.52 -5.64
N GLY A 149 -26.82 -7.40 -6.35
CA GLY A 149 -27.58 -6.21 -5.91
C GLY A 149 -26.86 -5.46 -4.79
N GLY A 150 -26.02 -4.50 -5.15
CA GLY A 150 -25.38 -3.59 -4.20
C GLY A 150 -26.44 -2.88 -3.35
N ASP A 151 -26.37 -3.08 -2.05
CA ASP A 151 -27.13 -2.31 -1.08
C ASP A 151 -26.51 -0.92 -1.00
N GLU A 152 -27.32 0.14 -1.16
CA GLU A 152 -26.85 1.53 -1.10
C GLU A 152 -26.21 1.88 0.24
N PHE A 153 -26.50 1.11 1.30
CA PHE A 153 -25.93 1.25 2.63
C PHE A 153 -24.63 0.46 2.83
N MET A 154 -24.20 -0.35 1.85
CA MET A 154 -22.92 -1.08 1.92
C MET A 154 -21.78 -0.26 1.32
N PHE A 155 -20.59 -0.42 1.89
CA PHE A 155 -19.37 0.07 1.28
C PHE A 155 -18.86 -0.90 0.23
N THR A 156 -18.47 -0.34 -0.91
CA THR A 156 -17.70 -1.02 -1.94
C THR A 156 -16.27 -0.47 -1.91
N TYR A 157 -15.31 -1.38 -1.94
CA TYR A 157 -13.89 -1.12 -1.89
C TYR A 157 -13.26 -1.58 -3.20
N VAL A 158 -12.48 -0.69 -3.83
CA VAL A 158 -11.67 -0.98 -5.00
C VAL A 158 -10.21 -0.80 -4.59
N VAL A 159 -9.44 -1.88 -4.63
CA VAL A 159 -7.99 -1.81 -4.45
C VAL A 159 -7.33 -2.16 -5.77
N THR A 160 -6.46 -1.28 -6.24
CA THR A 160 -5.56 -1.51 -7.36
C THR A 160 -4.13 -1.52 -6.84
N VAL A 161 -3.39 -2.60 -7.08
CA VAL A 161 -1.98 -2.74 -6.72
C VAL A 161 -1.17 -2.83 -8.00
N ASN A 162 -0.15 -1.99 -8.11
CA ASN A 162 0.89 -2.10 -9.13
C ASN A 162 2.16 -2.65 -8.49
N ARG A 163 2.74 -3.71 -9.07
CA ARG A 163 4.00 -4.33 -8.62
C ARG A 163 4.81 -4.76 -9.84
N ALA A 164 6.04 -4.28 -9.93
CA ALA A 164 6.95 -4.53 -11.04
C ALA A 164 6.31 -4.25 -12.42
N GLY A 165 5.46 -3.22 -12.50
CA GLY A 165 4.74 -2.84 -13.71
C GLY A 165 3.52 -3.70 -14.08
N VAL A 166 3.16 -4.70 -13.28
CA VAL A 166 1.89 -5.44 -13.42
C VAL A 166 0.87 -4.85 -12.46
N GLU A 167 -0.35 -4.67 -12.96
CA GLU A 167 -1.45 -4.11 -12.20
C GLU A 167 -2.54 -5.16 -11.95
N ARG A 168 -3.03 -5.23 -10.72
CA ARG A 168 -4.19 -6.04 -10.34
C ARG A 168 -5.19 -5.18 -9.59
N THR A 169 -6.45 -5.26 -9.99
CA THR A 169 -7.57 -4.61 -9.30
C THR A 169 -8.52 -5.66 -8.73
N ILE A 170 -8.95 -5.44 -7.48
CA ILE A 170 -9.98 -6.23 -6.80
C ILE A 170 -11.07 -5.27 -6.32
N GLN A 171 -12.30 -5.54 -6.72
CA GLN A 171 -13.48 -4.88 -6.18
C GLN A 171 -14.19 -5.80 -5.18
N SER A 172 -14.70 -5.24 -4.09
CA SER A 172 -15.28 -6.03 -3.01
C SER A 172 -16.29 -5.27 -2.18
N ASP A 173 -17.29 -5.98 -1.65
CA ASP A 173 -18.27 -5.44 -0.71
C ASP A 173 -17.97 -5.85 0.74
N ASP A 174 -18.34 -4.99 1.68
CA ASP A 174 -18.07 -5.15 3.12
C ASP A 174 -18.47 -6.52 3.70
N ASN A 175 -19.59 -7.07 3.21
CA ASN A 175 -20.15 -8.33 3.71
C ASN A 175 -19.60 -9.58 3.00
N ARG A 176 -18.71 -9.41 2.01
CA ARG A 176 -18.20 -10.50 1.16
C ARG A 176 -16.68 -10.67 1.23
N MET A 177 -15.96 -9.65 1.68
CA MET A 177 -14.52 -9.73 1.89
C MET A 177 -14.13 -10.81 2.92
N PRO A 178 -13.17 -11.70 2.62
CA PRO A 178 -12.50 -12.54 3.61
C PRO A 178 -11.86 -11.71 4.72
N GLN A 179 -11.74 -12.29 5.92
CA GLN A 179 -11.20 -11.59 7.09
C GLN A 179 -9.82 -10.97 6.84
N ALA A 180 -8.90 -11.71 6.22
CA ALA A 180 -7.57 -11.21 5.93
C ALA A 180 -7.60 -9.97 5.00
N TYR A 181 -8.50 -9.96 4.01
CA TYR A 181 -8.64 -8.82 3.10
C TYR A 181 -9.24 -7.60 3.82
N LYS A 182 -10.14 -7.81 4.78
CA LYS A 182 -10.66 -6.74 5.65
C LYS A 182 -9.56 -6.10 6.50
N GLU A 183 -8.64 -6.89 7.03
CA GLU A 183 -7.50 -6.39 7.81
C GLU A 183 -6.60 -5.50 6.95
N PHE A 184 -6.32 -5.93 5.72
CA PHE A 184 -5.58 -5.11 4.76
C PHE A 184 -6.32 -3.82 4.35
N VAL A 185 -7.63 -3.88 4.10
CA VAL A 185 -8.43 -2.67 3.82
C VAL A 185 -8.46 -1.71 5.02
N ALA A 186 -8.58 -2.26 6.24
CA ALA A 186 -8.54 -1.45 7.47
C ALA A 186 -7.19 -0.76 7.65
N GLU A 187 -6.10 -1.45 7.29
CA GLU A 187 -4.75 -0.91 7.27
C GLU A 187 -4.62 0.28 6.33
N LEU A 188 -5.09 0.15 5.08
CA LEU A 188 -5.09 1.25 4.12
C LEU A 188 -5.96 2.43 4.60
N MET A 189 -7.10 2.14 5.21
CA MET A 189 -7.98 3.16 5.78
C MET A 189 -7.35 3.94 6.95
N SER A 190 -6.35 3.37 7.63
CA SER A 190 -5.66 4.03 8.74
C SER A 190 -4.66 5.10 8.28
N ILE A 191 -4.31 5.13 7.00
CA ILE A 191 -3.28 6.04 6.46
C ILE A 191 -3.81 7.47 6.42
N GLY A 192 -3.16 8.38 7.14
CA GLY A 192 -3.54 9.80 7.19
C GLY A 192 -4.74 10.13 8.07
N LEU A 193 -5.03 9.27 9.06
CA LEU A 193 -5.90 9.57 10.20
C LEU A 193 -5.11 10.11 11.39
#